data_AF-A0A4S4CH00-F1
#
_entry.id   AF-A0A4S4CH00-F1
#
_cell.length_a   1.000
_cell.length_b   1.000
_cell.length_c   1.000
_cell.angle_alpha   90.00
_cell.angle_beta   90.00
_cell.angle_gamma   90.00
#
_symmetry.space_group_name_H-M   'P 1'
#
loop_
_entity.id
_entity.type
_entity.pdbx_description
1 polymer ?
#
loop_
_entity_poly.entity_id
_entity_poly.type
_entity_poly.pdbx_seq_one_letter_code
_entity_poly.pdbx_strand_id
1 'polypeptide(L)'
;MTDPNNDSGEVPVPFRTLFVDDRTGYIYGVTEGDSQYPLYVFTPLREACVGHYEIPVGPNWPEYAVDFVLTYVPVTAAIPAPYPSGITLGINRRPKDTQRPWDQATYHGWPLYYVADHQTKAEKGNHPAMFEPVTLDIEVIEPSDGVITLPGPNIGP
;
A
#
# COMPACT_ATOMS: atom_id res chain seq x y z
N MET A 1 -11.73 23.14 -29.46
CA MET A 1 -10.76 23.83 -28.58
C MET A 1 -10.47 22.85 -27.47
N THR A 2 -9.24 22.36 -27.39
CA THR A 2 -8.84 21.13 -26.70
C THR A 2 -8.97 21.22 -25.18
N ASP A 3 -9.31 20.07 -24.58
CA ASP A 3 -9.71 19.78 -23.19
C ASP A 3 -8.79 20.36 -22.09
N PRO A 4 -9.32 21.00 -21.03
CA PRO A 4 -8.53 21.38 -19.85
C PRO A 4 -8.34 20.16 -18.94
N ASN A 5 -7.30 19.39 -19.25
CA ASN A 5 -6.64 18.44 -18.36
C ASN A 5 -6.73 18.82 -16.87
N ASN A 6 -7.27 17.92 -16.06
CA ASN A 6 -6.55 17.48 -14.87
C ASN A 6 -6.92 16.03 -14.52
N ASP A 7 -6.69 15.11 -15.46
CA ASP A 7 -6.57 13.68 -15.15
C ASP A 7 -5.15 13.44 -14.59
N SER A 8 -4.82 14.11 -13.48
CA SER A 8 -3.58 13.88 -12.72
C SER A 8 -3.75 12.64 -11.85
N GLY A 9 -4.24 11.55 -12.44
CA GLY A 9 -4.18 10.24 -11.81
C GLY A 9 -2.72 9.95 -11.52
N GLU A 10 -2.38 9.85 -10.24
CA GLU A 10 -1.03 9.50 -9.80
C GLU A 10 -0.64 8.18 -10.46
N VAL A 11 0.35 8.20 -11.37
CA VAL A 11 0.81 6.97 -12.02
C VAL A 11 1.64 6.21 -10.99
N PRO A 12 1.28 4.97 -10.63
CA PRO A 12 2.04 4.20 -9.67
C PRO A 12 3.44 3.92 -10.20
N VAL A 13 4.43 4.00 -9.32
CA VAL A 13 5.80 3.58 -9.63
C VAL A 13 5.79 2.11 -10.06
N PRO A 14 6.32 1.78 -11.26
CA PRO A 14 6.43 0.41 -11.70
C PRO A 14 7.65 -0.25 -11.05
N PHE A 15 7.41 -1.20 -10.15
CA PHE A 15 8.46 -2.04 -9.59
C PHE A 15 8.73 -3.24 -10.51
N ARG A 16 10.00 -3.45 -10.85
CA ARG A 16 10.45 -4.59 -11.66
C ARG A 16 10.70 -5.85 -10.84
N THR A 17 11.01 -5.67 -9.57
CA THR A 17 11.29 -6.76 -8.62
C THR A 17 11.19 -6.27 -7.19
N LEU A 18 11.38 -7.18 -6.25
CA LEU A 18 11.47 -6.92 -4.82
C LEU A 18 12.88 -7.22 -4.30
N PHE A 19 13.27 -6.53 -3.24
CA PHE A 19 14.50 -6.74 -2.50
C PHE A 19 14.19 -6.88 -1.01
N VAL A 20 14.96 -7.68 -0.29
CA VAL A 20 14.88 -7.80 1.18
C VAL A 20 16.22 -7.38 1.75
N ASP A 21 16.26 -6.43 2.68
CA ASP A 21 17.49 -6.11 3.42
C ASP A 21 17.72 -7.22 4.46
N ASP A 22 18.77 -8.02 4.26
CA ASP A 22 19.13 -9.15 5.12
C ASP A 22 19.35 -8.76 6.59
N ARG A 23 19.65 -7.49 6.89
CA ARG A 23 19.91 -7.03 8.27
C ARG A 23 18.64 -6.68 9.02
N THR A 24 17.63 -6.18 8.32
CA THR A 24 16.39 -5.68 8.95
C THR A 24 15.17 -6.53 8.60
N GLY A 25 15.26 -7.37 7.57
CA GLY A 25 14.13 -8.11 7.01
C GLY A 25 13.14 -7.22 6.24
N TYR A 26 13.44 -5.93 6.02
CA TYR A 26 12.54 -5.01 5.33
C TYR A 26 12.45 -5.32 3.85
N ILE A 27 11.22 -5.24 3.32
CA ILE A 27 10.93 -5.47 1.91
C ILE A 27 10.92 -4.13 1.18
N TYR A 28 11.59 -4.10 0.03
CA TYR A 28 11.68 -2.94 -0.85
C TYR A 28 11.16 -3.29 -2.24
N GLY A 29 10.46 -2.35 -2.87
CA GLY A 29 10.22 -2.34 -4.30
C GLY A 29 11.43 -1.76 -5.03
N VAL A 30 11.84 -2.39 -6.13
CA VAL A 30 12.97 -1.93 -6.95
C VAL A 30 12.47 -1.54 -8.33
N THR A 31 12.86 -0.38 -8.83
CA THR A 31 12.52 0.09 -10.18
C THR A 31 13.56 -0.30 -11.23
N GLU A 32 13.27 -0.05 -12.50
CA GLU A 32 14.23 -0.18 -13.63
C GLU A 32 15.49 0.68 -13.45
N GLY A 33 15.38 1.83 -12.77
CA GLY A 33 16.52 2.70 -12.45
C GLY A 33 17.27 2.31 -11.18
N ASP A 34 17.08 1.08 -10.67
CA ASP A 34 17.67 0.56 -9.43
C ASP A 34 17.35 1.38 -8.16
N SER A 35 16.34 2.23 -8.22
CA SER A 35 15.85 2.95 -7.04
C SER A 35 15.08 1.99 -6.14
N GLN A 36 15.36 2.03 -4.85
CA GLN A 36 14.75 1.18 -3.85
C GLN A 36 13.75 2.00 -3.03
N TYR A 37 12.53 1.48 -2.91
CA TYR A 37 11.47 2.08 -2.12
C TYR A 37 11.11 1.13 -0.99
N PRO A 38 11.24 1.54 0.27
CA PRO A 38 10.73 0.72 1.35
C PRO A 38 9.21 0.56 1.20
N LEU A 39 8.74 -0.65 1.45
CA LEU A 39 7.32 -0.95 1.44
C LEU A 39 6.77 -0.88 2.86
N TYR A 40 5.51 -0.45 2.98
CA TYR A 40 4.84 -0.20 4.24
C TYR A 40 3.49 -0.88 4.30
N VAL A 41 3.01 -1.12 5.51
CA VAL A 41 1.65 -1.58 5.81
C VAL A 41 0.95 -0.58 6.72
N PHE A 42 -0.37 -0.52 6.61
CA PHE A 42 -1.22 0.27 7.51
C PHE A 42 -1.59 -0.56 8.74
N THR A 43 -0.87 -0.40 9.86
CA THR A 43 -0.95 -1.29 11.03
C THR A 43 -2.31 -1.35 11.73
N PRO A 44 -3.13 -0.27 11.79
CA PRO A 44 -4.48 -0.36 12.37
C PRO A 44 -5.41 -1.34 11.64
N LEU A 45 -5.08 -1.77 10.42
CA LEU A 45 -5.83 -2.80 9.70
C LEU A 45 -5.97 -4.11 10.48
N ARG A 46 -4.95 -4.48 11.26
CA ARG A 46 -5.04 -5.66 12.14
C ARG A 46 -6.19 -5.52 13.13
N GLU A 47 -6.27 -4.38 13.80
CA GLU A 47 -7.30 -4.15 14.83
C GLU A 47 -8.69 -4.10 14.20
N ALA A 48 -8.82 -3.56 13.00
CA ALA A 48 -10.08 -3.60 12.27
C ALA A 48 -10.51 -5.01 11.86
N CYS A 49 -9.58 -5.88 11.43
CA CYS A 49 -9.89 -7.26 11.12
C CYS A 49 -10.31 -8.07 12.35
N VAL A 50 -9.72 -7.79 13.53
CA VAL A 50 -10.04 -8.48 14.79
C VAL A 50 -11.30 -7.91 15.48
N GLY A 51 -11.47 -6.59 15.44
CA GLY A 51 -12.53 -5.86 16.15
C GLY A 51 -13.73 -5.47 15.30
N HIS A 52 -13.73 -5.77 14.00
CA HIS A 52 -14.74 -5.38 13.02
C HIS A 52 -14.96 -3.86 12.91
N TYR A 53 -13.88 -3.07 12.93
CA TYR A 53 -13.95 -1.63 12.70
C TYR A 53 -13.88 -1.30 11.20
N GLU A 54 -14.61 -0.28 10.77
CA GLU A 54 -14.44 0.27 9.41
C GLU A 54 -13.21 1.18 9.37
N ILE A 55 -12.31 0.96 8.39
CA ILE A 55 -11.17 1.82 8.12
C ILE A 55 -11.46 2.66 6.88
N PRO A 56 -11.45 4.00 6.98
CA PRO A 56 -11.60 4.86 5.81
C PRO A 56 -10.52 4.62 4.76
N VAL A 57 -10.82 4.93 3.49
CA VAL A 57 -9.83 4.90 2.39
C VAL A 57 -9.66 6.26 1.76
N GLY A 58 -8.42 6.63 1.45
CA GLY A 58 -8.05 7.83 0.69
C GLY A 58 -8.86 9.07 1.08
N PRO A 59 -9.77 9.55 0.23
CA PRO A 59 -10.53 10.78 0.47
C PRO A 59 -11.57 10.69 1.59
N ASN A 60 -11.91 9.49 2.08
CA ASN A 60 -12.86 9.29 3.18
C ASN A 60 -12.21 9.47 4.57
N TRP A 61 -10.90 9.69 4.62
CA TRP A 61 -10.22 10.00 5.87
C TRP A 61 -10.66 11.37 6.41
N PRO A 62 -10.63 11.58 7.73
CA PRO A 62 -10.80 12.91 8.30
C PRO A 62 -9.85 13.90 7.64
N GLU A 63 -10.33 15.12 7.33
CA GLU A 63 -9.59 16.13 6.55
C GLU A 63 -8.16 16.37 7.07
N TYR A 64 -7.99 16.39 8.40
CA TYR A 64 -6.68 16.57 9.04
C TYR A 64 -5.67 15.45 8.76
N ALA A 65 -6.11 14.29 8.27
CA ALA A 65 -5.29 13.12 7.96
C ALA A 65 -5.14 12.88 6.45
N VAL A 66 -5.88 13.60 5.59
CA VAL A 66 -5.92 13.33 4.14
C VAL A 66 -4.55 13.52 3.49
N ASP A 67 -3.90 14.67 3.66
CA ASP A 67 -2.57 14.94 3.07
C ASP A 67 -1.53 13.92 3.50
N PHE A 68 -1.62 13.48 4.76
CA PHE A 68 -0.76 12.45 5.31
C PHE A 68 -1.00 11.10 4.63
N VAL A 69 -2.23 10.62 4.57
CA VAL A 69 -2.57 9.32 3.99
C VAL A 69 -2.28 9.28 2.49
N LEU A 70 -2.49 10.40 1.79
CA LEU A 70 -2.18 10.51 0.37
C LEU A 70 -0.68 10.46 0.08
N THR A 71 0.20 10.64 1.07
CA THR A 71 1.65 10.41 0.90
C THR A 71 1.98 8.93 0.65
N TYR A 72 1.13 8.01 1.12
CA TYR A 72 1.32 6.57 0.97
C TYR A 72 0.56 6.06 -0.24
N VAL A 73 1.30 5.65 -1.27
CA VAL A 73 0.77 5.19 -2.54
C VAL A 73 0.61 3.67 -2.52
N PRO A 74 -0.55 3.12 -2.91
CA PRO A 74 -0.76 1.69 -3.03
C PRO A 74 0.20 1.08 -4.05
N VAL A 75 0.92 0.04 -3.65
CA VAL A 75 1.79 -0.73 -4.55
C VAL A 75 0.92 -1.47 -5.57
N THR A 76 1.21 -1.31 -6.86
CA THR A 76 0.51 -2.05 -7.92
C THR A 76 0.74 -3.55 -7.79
N ALA A 77 -0.30 -4.35 -8.07
CA ALA A 77 -0.21 -5.81 -8.14
C ALA A 77 0.64 -6.32 -9.33
N ALA A 78 0.96 -5.46 -10.29
CA ALA A 78 1.70 -5.80 -11.51
C ALA A 78 3.23 -5.87 -11.30
N ILE A 79 3.69 -6.44 -10.18
CA ILE A 79 5.13 -6.69 -9.96
C ILE A 79 5.49 -8.03 -10.62
N PRO A 80 6.51 -8.09 -11.49
CA PRO A 80 6.93 -9.34 -12.12
C PRO A 80 7.54 -10.32 -11.11
N ALA A 81 7.17 -11.60 -11.23
CA ALA A 81 7.92 -12.71 -10.63
C ALA A 81 9.22 -12.99 -11.43
N PRO A 82 10.24 -13.64 -10.84
CA PRO A 82 10.28 -14.24 -9.50
C PRO A 82 10.50 -13.22 -8.37
N TYR A 83 9.96 -13.54 -7.19
CA TYR A 83 10.21 -12.79 -5.96
C TYR A 83 11.33 -13.44 -5.13
N PRO A 84 11.99 -12.68 -4.23
CA PRO A 84 12.88 -13.24 -3.23
C PRO A 84 12.23 -14.39 -2.44
N SER A 85 13.07 -15.30 -1.93
CA SER A 85 12.58 -16.44 -1.13
C SER A 85 11.80 -15.96 0.10
N GLY A 86 10.68 -16.62 0.39
CA GLY A 86 9.79 -16.24 1.50
C GLY A 86 8.77 -15.15 1.16
N ILE A 87 8.80 -14.62 -0.07
CA ILE A 87 7.79 -13.66 -0.54
C ILE A 87 6.83 -14.33 -1.52
N THR A 88 5.54 -14.25 -1.22
CA THR A 88 4.45 -14.53 -2.15
C THR A 88 3.47 -13.37 -2.07
N LEU A 89 3.25 -12.71 -3.20
CA LEU A 89 2.30 -11.61 -3.28
C LEU A 89 0.90 -12.12 -3.59
N GLY A 90 -0.08 -11.58 -2.88
CA GLY A 90 -1.49 -11.66 -3.24
C GLY A 90 -1.95 -10.38 -3.95
N ILE A 91 -3.24 -10.34 -4.26
CA ILE A 91 -3.88 -9.21 -4.94
C ILE A 91 -5.10 -8.78 -4.13
N ASN A 92 -5.17 -7.49 -3.82
CA ASN A 92 -6.38 -6.84 -3.32
C ASN A 92 -7.00 -5.98 -4.42
N ARG A 93 -8.24 -6.31 -4.81
CA ARG A 93 -9.00 -5.51 -5.78
C ARG A 93 -9.57 -4.30 -5.07
N ARG A 94 -9.03 -3.12 -5.36
CA ARG A 94 -9.56 -1.89 -4.79
C ARG A 94 -10.94 -1.60 -5.39
N PRO A 95 -11.89 -1.05 -4.61
CA PRO A 95 -13.05 -0.38 -5.18
C PRO A 95 -12.58 0.63 -6.23
N LYS A 96 -13.43 0.98 -7.19
CA LYS A 96 -13.13 2.03 -8.20
C LYS A 96 -13.05 3.41 -7.53
N ASP A 97 -12.03 3.60 -6.72
CA ASP A 97 -11.49 4.88 -6.31
C ASP A 97 -10.96 5.54 -7.58
N THR A 98 -11.46 6.74 -7.89
CA THR A 98 -11.11 7.45 -9.12
C THR A 98 -9.67 7.90 -9.13
N GLN A 99 -9.02 8.03 -7.96
CA GLN A 99 -7.64 8.52 -7.87
C GLN A 99 -6.61 7.41 -7.99
N ARG A 100 -6.91 6.21 -7.48
CA ARG A 100 -5.96 5.08 -7.40
C ARG A 100 -6.65 3.77 -7.81
N PRO A 101 -7.00 3.62 -9.11
CA PRO A 101 -7.93 2.59 -9.59
C PRO A 101 -7.28 1.22 -9.84
N TRP A 102 -6.01 1.01 -9.48
CA TRP A 102 -5.31 -0.24 -9.77
C TRP A 102 -5.46 -1.29 -8.67
N ASP A 103 -5.33 -2.55 -9.07
CA ASP A 103 -5.20 -3.67 -8.15
C ASP A 103 -3.93 -3.50 -7.31
N GLN A 104 -4.06 -3.73 -6.00
CA GLN A 104 -3.00 -3.51 -5.03
C GLN A 104 -2.32 -4.83 -4.67
N ALA A 105 -0.98 -4.83 -4.61
CA ALA A 105 -0.23 -5.97 -4.11
C ALA A 105 -0.47 -6.18 -2.61
N THR A 106 -0.57 -7.44 -2.17
CA THR A 106 -0.60 -7.79 -0.76
C THR A 106 0.53 -8.74 -0.38
N TYR A 107 1.00 -8.69 0.86
CA TYR A 107 1.91 -9.68 1.43
C TYR A 107 1.35 -10.18 2.76
N HIS A 108 1.18 -11.49 2.92
CA HIS A 108 0.57 -12.07 4.13
C HIS A 108 -0.79 -11.45 4.46
N GLY A 109 -1.57 -11.11 3.42
CA GLY A 109 -2.85 -10.41 3.52
C GLY A 109 -2.73 -8.89 3.63
N TRP A 110 -1.59 -8.33 4.04
CA TRP A 110 -1.44 -6.88 4.18
C TRP A 110 -1.36 -6.15 2.85
N PRO A 111 -2.19 -5.12 2.60
CA PRO A 111 -2.02 -4.23 1.47
C PRO A 111 -0.72 -3.44 1.58
N LEU A 112 0.07 -3.43 0.50
CA LEU A 112 1.39 -2.80 0.47
C LEU A 112 1.32 -1.36 -0.04
N TYR A 113 2.12 -0.49 0.57
CA TYR A 113 2.25 0.93 0.23
C TYR A 113 3.72 1.33 0.08
N TYR A 114 3.99 2.42 -0.62
CA TYR A 114 5.29 3.09 -0.66
C TYR A 114 5.08 4.60 -0.53
N VAL A 115 6.14 5.35 -0.22
CA VAL A 115 6.11 6.82 -0.19
C VAL A 115 6.62 7.35 -1.54
N ALA A 116 5.84 8.21 -2.20
CA ALA A 116 6.19 8.75 -3.52
C ALA A 116 7.45 9.63 -3.50
N ASP A 117 7.66 10.38 -2.42
CA ASP A 117 8.85 11.20 -2.23
C ASP A 117 10.01 10.32 -1.74
N HIS A 118 10.91 9.97 -2.67
CA HIS A 118 12.05 9.05 -2.56
C HIS A 118 13.03 9.27 -1.38
N GLN A 119 12.84 10.27 -0.53
CA GLN A 119 13.86 10.70 0.43
C GLN A 119 13.89 9.92 1.75
N THR A 120 12.98 8.97 1.99
CA THR A 120 12.96 8.23 3.25
C THR A 120 13.46 6.80 3.07
N LYS A 121 14.67 6.53 3.58
CA LYS A 121 15.03 5.15 3.98
C LYS A 121 13.98 4.69 5.00
N ALA A 122 13.63 3.41 5.01
CA ALA A 122 12.82 2.85 6.09
C ALA A 122 13.58 3.03 7.41
N GLU A 123 13.24 4.08 8.14
CA GLU A 123 13.77 4.39 9.45
C GLU A 123 12.63 4.29 10.43
N LYS A 124 12.76 3.38 11.40
CA LYS A 124 11.80 3.20 12.49
C LYS A 124 11.89 4.42 13.41
N GLY A 125 11.19 5.51 13.08
CA GLY A 125 11.18 6.71 13.91
C GLY A 125 10.57 7.99 13.32
N ASN A 126 10.57 8.18 12.00
CA ASN A 126 10.06 9.41 11.37
C ASN A 126 8.74 9.24 10.61
N HIS A 127 8.18 8.03 10.58
CA HIS A 127 6.87 7.78 10.02
C HIS A 127 5.84 7.87 11.15
N PRO A 128 4.71 8.56 10.97
CA PRO A 128 3.68 8.58 11.98
C PRO A 128 3.13 7.17 12.18
N ALA A 129 2.73 6.90 13.43
CA ALA A 129 2.58 5.59 14.06
C ALA A 129 1.62 4.59 13.37
N MET A 130 0.97 4.96 12.28
CA MET A 130 -0.03 4.13 11.60
C MET A 130 0.51 3.36 10.39
N PHE A 131 1.67 3.76 9.85
CA PHE A 131 2.33 3.02 8.77
C PHE A 131 3.70 2.56 9.23
N GLU A 132 3.96 1.27 9.05
CA GLU A 132 5.23 0.66 9.45
C GLU A 132 5.89 -0.05 8.26
N PRO A 133 7.24 -0.05 8.19
CA PRO A 133 7.95 -0.83 7.18
C PRO A 133 7.54 -2.30 7.24
N VAL A 134 7.25 -2.88 6.09
CA VAL A 134 6.88 -4.29 6.01
C VAL A 134 8.14 -5.15 6.10
N THR A 135 8.07 -6.17 6.97
CA THR A 135 9.14 -7.13 7.20
C THR A 135 8.75 -8.51 6.67
N LEU A 136 9.75 -9.36 6.41
CA LEU A 136 9.55 -10.76 6.01
C LEU A 136 8.82 -11.60 7.07
N ASP A 137 8.95 -11.23 8.35
CA ASP A 137 8.35 -11.92 9.49
C ASP A 137 7.00 -11.33 9.92
N ILE A 138 6.43 -10.41 9.13
CA ILE A 138 5.12 -9.83 9.44
C ILE A 138 4.07 -10.94 9.57
N GLU A 139 3.37 -10.92 10.69
CA GLU A 139 2.30 -11.86 10.96
C GLU A 139 1.17 -11.76 9.92
N VAL A 140 0.59 -12.89 9.56
CA VAL A 140 -0.49 -12.97 8.57
C VAL A 140 -1.76 -12.31 9.09
N ILE A 141 -2.40 -11.49 8.26
CA ILE A 141 -3.79 -11.09 8.45
C ILE A 141 -4.67 -11.90 7.51
N GLU A 142 -5.59 -12.65 8.08
CA GLU A 142 -6.63 -13.30 7.30
C GLU A 142 -7.81 -12.32 7.19
N PRO A 143 -8.13 -11.81 5.99
CA PRO A 143 -9.39 -11.12 5.81
C PRO A 143 -10.53 -12.07 6.19
N SER A 144 -11.45 -11.59 7.01
CA SER A 144 -12.55 -12.38 7.58
C SER A 144 -13.36 -13.18 6.54
N ASP A 145 -13.33 -12.78 5.26
CA ASP A 145 -14.02 -13.45 4.14
C ASP A 145 -13.17 -13.56 2.85
N GLY A 146 -11.82 -13.57 2.93
CA GLY A 146 -10.96 -13.75 1.74
C GLY A 146 -10.86 -12.52 0.81
N VAL A 147 -11.55 -11.43 1.15
CA VAL A 147 -11.44 -10.12 0.50
C VAL A 147 -11.24 -9.09 1.60
N ILE A 148 -10.12 -8.36 1.57
CA ILE A 148 -10.04 -7.09 2.31
C ILE A 148 -10.93 -6.13 1.55
N THR A 149 -12.21 -6.13 1.88
CA THR A 149 -13.12 -5.09 1.42
C THR A 149 -12.76 -3.86 2.23
N LEU A 150 -11.74 -3.14 1.76
CA LEU A 150 -11.58 -1.75 2.16
C LEU A 150 -12.92 -1.07 1.83
N PRO A 151 -13.62 -0.46 2.80
CA PRO A 151 -14.96 0.04 2.57
C PRO A 151 -14.92 0.97 1.35
N GLY A 152 -15.62 0.55 0.29
CA GLY A 152 -15.99 1.43 -0.80
C GLY A 152 -16.89 2.55 -0.26
N PRO A 153 -17.15 3.59 -1.06
CA PRO A 153 -18.03 4.67 -0.63
C PRO A 153 -19.32 4.08 -0.08
N ASN A 154 -19.68 4.50 1.14
CA ASN A 154 -21.04 4.36 1.65
C ASN A 154 -21.91 5.21 0.73
N ILE A 155 -22.34 4.63 -0.39
CA ILE A 155 -23.43 5.19 -1.18
C ILE A 155 -24.68 4.84 -0.38
N GLY A 156 -24.94 5.65 0.66
CA GLY A 156 -26.21 5.63 1.36
C GLY A 156 -27.35 5.80 0.35
N PRO A 157 -28.53 5.21 0.63
CA PRO A 157 -29.69 5.25 -0.26
C PRO A 157 -30.17 6.67 -0.57
#